data_AF-A0AAN0LX72-F1
#
_entry.id   AF-A0AAN0LX72-F1
#
_cell.length_a   1.000
_cell.length_b   1.000
_cell.length_c   1.000
_cell.angle_alpha   90.00
_cell.angle_beta   90.00
_cell.angle_gamma   90.00
#
_symmetry.space_group_name_H-M   'P 1'
#
loop_
_entity.id
_entity.type
_entity.pdbx_description
1 polymer ?
#
loop_
_entity_poly.entity_id
_entity_poly.type
_entity_poly.pdbx_seq_one_letter_code
_entity_poly.pdbx_strand_id
1 'polypeptide(L)'
;MKCVRENREKLEKLVRDKKLFIGPFYILQDDFLISLEANARNMLVGLDESYKWGEPVKLGYFPDTFGNMGQAPQMMKQGNMDAVAYGRGVKTTGFNNVVVDEDYTSKYSEINWEGADGTEIFSILFANWYSNGNEIPVNAKRQFRFGIRNLPMRNVMHQRHTFS
;
A
#
# COMPACT_ATOMS: atom_id res chain seq x y z
N MET A 1 3.45 2.50 -21.06
CA MET A 1 4.69 3.21 -20.62
C MET A 1 5.56 3.59 -21.82
N LYS A 2 5.87 4.88 -22.06
CA LYS A 2 6.78 5.31 -23.14
C LYS A 2 8.24 5.17 -22.67
N CYS A 3 8.92 4.12 -23.09
CA CYS A 3 10.34 3.91 -22.81
C CYS A 3 11.20 4.46 -23.96
N VAL A 4 12.38 5.02 -23.65
CA VAL A 4 13.41 5.26 -24.68
C VAL A 4 13.76 3.89 -25.28
N ARG A 5 13.60 3.72 -26.60
CA ARG A 5 13.55 2.40 -27.27
C ARG A 5 14.71 1.47 -26.87
N GLU A 6 15.92 2.01 -26.72
CA GLU A 6 17.13 1.28 -26.32
C GLU A 6 17.09 0.71 -24.89
N ASN A 7 16.26 1.25 -23.99
CA ASN A 7 16.17 0.80 -22.61
C ASN A 7 15.07 -0.25 -22.39
N ARG A 8 14.28 -0.59 -23.41
CA ARG A 8 13.14 -1.50 -23.26
C ARG A 8 13.57 -2.87 -22.75
N GLU A 9 14.55 -3.50 -23.39
CA GLU A 9 15.05 -4.82 -22.99
C GLU A 9 15.62 -4.81 -21.56
N LYS A 10 16.30 -3.72 -21.18
CA LYS A 10 16.81 -3.53 -19.82
C LYS A 10 15.69 -3.45 -18.79
N LEU A 11 14.61 -2.71 -19.07
CA LEU A 11 13.46 -2.60 -18.17
C LEU A 11 12.71 -3.93 -18.07
N GLU A 12 12.45 -4.61 -19.19
CA GLU A 12 11.83 -5.94 -19.18
C GLU A 12 12.67 -6.93 -18.35
N LYS A 13 13.99 -6.89 -18.48
CA LYS A 13 14.88 -7.71 -17.64
C LYS A 13 14.75 -7.35 -16.15
N LEU A 14 14.72 -6.08 -15.79
CA LEU A 14 14.58 -5.65 -14.39
C LEU A 14 13.23 -6.08 -13.78
N VAL A 15 12.15 -6.04 -14.56
CA VAL A 15 10.83 -6.53 -14.13
C VAL A 15 10.87 -8.03 -13.91
N ARG A 16 11.40 -8.80 -14.87
CA ARG A 16 11.52 -10.27 -14.76
C ARG A 16 12.43 -10.70 -13.60
N ASP A 17 13.54 -10.00 -13.39
CA ASP A 17 14.47 -10.22 -12.28
C ASP A 17 13.90 -9.76 -10.92
N LYS A 18 12.67 -9.22 -10.86
CA LYS A 18 12.05 -8.65 -9.65
C LYS A 18 12.88 -7.55 -8.98
N LYS A 19 13.60 -6.77 -9.80
CA LYS A 19 14.35 -5.57 -9.37
C LYS A 19 13.58 -4.29 -9.61
N LEU A 20 12.57 -4.34 -10.49
CA LEU A 20 11.61 -3.27 -10.73
C LEU A 20 10.20 -3.84 -10.59
N PHE A 21 9.48 -3.36 -9.59
CA PHE A 21 8.09 -3.72 -9.36
C PHE A 21 7.18 -2.70 -10.04
N ILE A 22 6.12 -3.17 -10.71
CA ILE A 22 5.22 -2.34 -11.53
C ILE A 22 3.75 -2.61 -11.20
N GLY A 23 2.88 -1.68 -11.61
CA GLY A 23 1.45 -1.79 -11.44
C GLY A 23 1.00 -1.71 -9.97
N PRO A 24 -0.24 -2.14 -9.65
CA PRO A 24 -1.23 -2.68 -10.61
C PRO A 24 -2.02 -1.61 -11.36
N PHE A 25 -2.03 -0.37 -10.87
CA PHE A 25 -2.76 0.73 -11.49
C PHE A 25 -1.99 1.36 -12.64
N TYR A 26 -2.72 2.01 -13.55
CA TYR A 26 -2.12 2.79 -14.63
C TYR A 26 -1.58 4.14 -14.11
N ILE A 27 -2.34 4.80 -13.24
CA ILE A 27 -1.97 6.02 -12.52
C ILE A 27 -2.39 5.93 -11.05
N LEU A 28 -1.88 6.83 -10.21
CA LEU A 28 -2.41 7.05 -8.86
C LEU A 28 -3.46 8.16 -8.93
N GLN A 29 -4.71 7.81 -8.69
CA GLN A 29 -5.85 8.69 -8.80
C GLN A 29 -6.28 9.28 -7.45
N ASP A 30 -7.09 10.34 -7.53
CA ASP A 30 -7.98 10.73 -6.44
C ASP A 30 -9.31 9.98 -6.61
N ASP A 31 -9.70 9.22 -5.58
CA ASP A 31 -10.83 8.29 -5.65
C ASP A 31 -12.18 8.99 -5.84
N PHE A 32 -12.36 10.18 -5.24
CA PHE A 32 -13.64 10.88 -5.19
C PHE A 32 -13.80 11.91 -6.30
N LEU A 33 -12.71 12.34 -6.93
CA LEU A 33 -12.73 13.35 -7.99
C LEU A 33 -12.82 12.77 -9.41
N ILE A 34 -12.92 11.44 -9.54
CA ILE A 34 -13.14 10.76 -10.82
C ILE A 34 -14.41 9.92 -10.78
N SER A 35 -14.92 9.53 -11.95
CA SER A 35 -16.10 8.66 -12.00
C SER A 35 -15.79 7.25 -11.48
N LEU A 36 -16.82 6.54 -11.01
CA LEU A 36 -16.70 5.15 -10.55
C LEU A 36 -16.12 4.24 -11.64
N GLU A 37 -16.57 4.39 -12.88
CA GLU A 37 -16.00 3.65 -14.02
C GLU A 37 -14.54 4.01 -14.26
N ALA A 38 -14.13 5.26 -14.06
CA ALA A 38 -12.73 5.66 -14.22
C ALA A 38 -11.80 4.95 -13.23
N ASN A 39 -12.24 4.74 -11.98
CA ASN A 39 -11.52 3.92 -11.01
C ASN A 39 -11.32 2.47 -11.51
N ALA A 40 -12.40 1.84 -12.01
CA ALA A 40 -12.32 0.50 -12.57
C ALA A 40 -11.42 0.43 -13.82
N ARG A 41 -11.51 1.43 -14.71
CA ARG A 41 -10.68 1.52 -15.92
C ARG A 41 -9.21 1.72 -15.59
N ASN A 42 -8.88 2.50 -14.57
CA ASN A 42 -7.50 2.70 -14.12
C ASN A 42 -6.83 1.36 -13.76
N MET A 43 -7.56 0.49 -13.04
CA MET A 43 -7.09 -0.84 -12.71
C MET A 43 -7.02 -1.78 -13.93
N LEU A 44 -8.07 -1.80 -14.76
CA LEU A 44 -8.11 -2.65 -15.96
C LEU A 44 -6.96 -2.32 -16.93
N VAL A 45 -6.77 -1.03 -17.23
CA VAL A 45 -5.68 -0.57 -18.12
C VAL A 45 -4.33 -0.79 -17.45
N GLY A 46 -4.21 -0.56 -16.14
CA GLY A 46 -2.97 -0.77 -15.40
C GLY A 46 -2.51 -2.23 -15.42
N LEU A 47 -3.44 -3.16 -15.23
CA LEU A 47 -3.18 -4.60 -15.32
C LEU A 47 -2.78 -5.01 -16.74
N ASP A 48 -3.57 -4.63 -17.75
CA ASP A 48 -3.27 -4.94 -19.16
C ASP A 48 -1.89 -4.40 -19.58
N GLU A 49 -1.58 -3.15 -19.20
CA GLU A 49 -0.27 -2.57 -19.46
C GLU A 49 0.85 -3.30 -18.71
N SER A 50 0.62 -3.68 -17.44
CA SER A 50 1.63 -4.36 -16.63
C SER A 50 2.00 -5.72 -17.19
N TYR A 51 1.00 -6.52 -17.60
CA TYR A 51 1.22 -7.86 -18.17
C TYR A 51 2.06 -7.86 -19.45
N LYS A 52 2.14 -6.73 -20.17
CA LYS A 52 3.06 -6.57 -21.33
C LYS A 52 4.53 -6.58 -20.93
N TRP A 53 4.86 -6.30 -19.66
CA TRP A 53 6.22 -6.26 -19.12
C TRP A 53 6.51 -7.45 -18.19
N GLY A 54 5.53 -7.86 -17.38
CA GLY A 54 5.64 -8.96 -16.42
C GLY A 54 4.48 -8.96 -15.43
N GLU A 55 4.62 -9.75 -14.36
CA GLU A 55 3.59 -9.84 -13.31
C GLU A 55 3.53 -8.52 -12.51
N PRO A 56 2.35 -7.86 -12.39
CA PRO A 56 2.18 -6.70 -11.54
C PRO A 56 2.25 -7.04 -10.06
N VAL A 57 2.49 -6.03 -9.22
CA VAL A 57 2.30 -6.18 -7.78
C VAL A 57 0.81 -6.28 -7.47
N LYS A 58 0.41 -7.35 -6.76
CA LYS A 58 -0.99 -7.58 -6.33
C LYS A 58 -1.36 -6.80 -5.07
N LEU A 59 -1.12 -5.49 -5.10
CA LEU A 59 -1.34 -4.57 -3.99
C LEU A 59 -2.04 -3.32 -4.51
N GLY A 60 -3.26 -3.04 -4.03
CA GLY A 60 -3.92 -1.75 -4.26
C GLY A 60 -3.10 -0.63 -3.61
N TYR A 61 -2.72 0.40 -4.36
CA TYR A 61 -1.74 1.39 -3.89
C TYR A 61 -2.33 2.80 -3.82
N PHE A 62 -2.62 3.28 -2.61
CA PHE A 62 -3.25 4.57 -2.30
C PHE A 62 -2.41 5.38 -1.30
N PRO A 63 -1.11 5.61 -1.58
CA PRO A 63 -0.16 6.14 -0.59
C PRO A 63 -0.52 7.53 -0.09
N ASP A 64 -1.17 8.35 -0.92
CA ASP A 64 -1.46 9.76 -0.65
C ASP A 64 -2.86 10.19 -1.12
N THR A 65 -3.78 9.24 -1.30
CA THR A 65 -5.15 9.53 -1.76
C THR A 65 -5.92 10.28 -0.66
N PHE A 66 -6.62 11.35 -1.02
CA PHE A 66 -7.36 12.20 -0.08
C PHE A 66 -8.73 11.60 0.28
N GLY A 67 -8.68 10.58 1.13
CA GLY A 67 -9.83 9.76 1.47
C GLY A 67 -9.98 8.63 0.47
N ASN A 68 -10.20 7.42 0.97
CA ASN A 68 -10.30 6.22 0.14
C ASN A 68 -11.77 5.83 0.01
N MET A 69 -12.16 5.37 -1.18
CA MET A 69 -13.55 4.95 -1.42
C MET A 69 -13.93 3.73 -0.55
N GLY A 70 -15.13 3.72 0.02
CA GLY A 70 -15.61 2.60 0.86
C GLY A 70 -15.74 1.26 0.12
N GLN A 71 -15.79 1.28 -1.22
CA GLN A 71 -15.84 0.09 -2.08
C GLN A 71 -14.44 -0.44 -2.47
N ALA A 72 -13.36 0.14 -1.95
CA ALA A 72 -12.01 -0.30 -2.29
C ALA A 72 -11.80 -1.81 -2.01
N PRO A 73 -12.25 -2.40 -0.87
CA PRO A 73 -12.10 -3.84 -0.64
C PRO A 73 -12.71 -4.69 -1.76
N GLN A 74 -13.96 -4.41 -2.14
CA GLN A 74 -14.66 -5.09 -3.23
C GLN A 74 -13.91 -4.95 -4.56
N MET A 75 -13.56 -3.72 -4.94
CA MET A 75 -12.87 -3.45 -6.21
C MET A 75 -11.50 -4.14 -6.27
N MET A 76 -10.74 -4.11 -5.18
CA MET A 76 -9.41 -4.72 -5.13
C MET A 76 -9.47 -6.24 -5.22
N LYS A 77 -10.45 -6.89 -4.55
CA LYS A 77 -10.67 -8.34 -4.71
C LYS A 77 -11.07 -8.72 -6.14
N GLN A 78 -11.97 -7.95 -6.76
CA GLN A 78 -12.34 -8.17 -8.17
C GLN A 78 -11.16 -7.97 -9.13
N GLY A 79 -10.22 -7.10 -8.78
CA GLY A 79 -8.95 -6.91 -9.49
C GLY A 79 -7.87 -7.96 -9.22
N ASN A 80 -8.17 -9.01 -8.45
CA ASN A 80 -7.22 -10.04 -8.02
C ASN A 80 -6.04 -9.50 -7.19
N MET A 81 -6.31 -8.50 -6.34
CA MET A 81 -5.34 -7.98 -5.38
C MET A 81 -5.40 -8.76 -4.07
N ASP A 82 -4.23 -8.99 -3.48
CA ASP A 82 -4.11 -9.68 -2.20
C ASP A 82 -4.32 -8.72 -1.02
N ALA A 83 -3.89 -7.46 -1.20
CA ALA A 83 -3.87 -6.46 -0.15
C ALA A 83 -4.07 -5.03 -0.69
N VAL A 84 -4.21 -4.07 0.23
CA VAL A 84 -4.23 -2.62 -0.05
C VAL A 84 -3.23 -1.90 0.84
N ALA A 85 -2.49 -0.93 0.32
CA ALA A 85 -1.66 -0.03 1.11
C ALA A 85 -2.14 1.42 0.95
N TYR A 86 -2.28 2.14 2.06
CA TYR A 86 -2.81 3.50 2.06
C TYR A 86 -2.20 4.38 3.15
N GLY A 87 -2.16 5.70 2.94
CA GLY A 87 -1.52 6.63 3.88
C GLY A 87 -2.46 7.50 4.71
N ARG A 88 -3.73 7.62 4.31
CA ARG A 88 -4.69 8.57 4.91
C ARG A 88 -6.04 7.90 5.19
N GLY A 89 -6.81 8.47 6.11
CA GLY A 89 -8.19 8.06 6.40
C GLY A 89 -8.38 7.25 7.69
N VAL A 90 -7.32 6.67 8.25
CA VAL A 90 -7.35 6.01 9.56
C VAL A 90 -6.32 6.67 10.47
N LYS A 91 -6.74 7.07 11.67
CA LYS A 91 -5.80 7.58 12.68
C LYS A 91 -5.17 6.38 13.39
N THR A 92 -3.85 6.31 13.44
CA THR A 92 -3.18 5.39 14.36
C THR A 92 -3.29 5.96 15.78
N THR A 93 -4.10 5.32 16.61
CA THR A 93 -4.02 5.57 18.05
C THR A 93 -2.84 4.75 18.56
N GLY A 94 -1.80 5.43 19.01
CA GLY A 94 -0.62 4.74 19.57
C GLY A 94 -1.04 3.73 20.64
N PHE A 95 -0.30 2.61 20.74
CA PHE A 95 -0.59 1.46 21.61
C PHE A 95 -0.94 1.76 23.08
N ASN A 96 -0.65 2.98 23.56
CA ASN A 96 -0.81 3.40 24.95
C ASN A 96 -2.02 4.31 25.20
N ASN A 97 -2.77 4.72 24.17
CA ASN A 97 -3.94 5.58 24.35
C ASN A 97 -5.19 4.72 24.49
N VAL A 98 -5.94 4.91 25.58
CA VAL A 98 -7.27 4.32 25.78
C VAL A 98 -8.16 4.84 24.66
N VAL A 99 -8.60 3.95 23.78
CA VAL A 99 -9.53 4.28 22.70
C VAL A 99 -10.90 4.46 23.34
N VAL A 100 -11.38 5.70 23.38
CA VAL A 100 -12.76 6.04 23.73
C VAL A 100 -13.43 6.36 22.40
N ASP A 101 -14.32 5.49 21.93
CA ASP A 101 -15.24 5.66 20.80
C ASP A 101 -14.73 6.50 19.61
N GLU A 102 -13.95 5.90 18.71
CA GLU A 102 -13.80 6.43 17.34
C GLU A 102 -13.69 5.27 16.33
N ASP A 103 -14.68 5.15 15.44
CA ASP A 103 -14.83 4.11 14.39
C ASP A 103 -13.62 4.00 13.42
N TYR A 104 -12.71 4.98 13.42
CA TYR A 104 -11.59 5.10 12.47
C TYR A 104 -10.21 5.14 13.16
N THR A 105 -10.06 4.40 14.27
CA THR A 105 -8.79 4.29 14.99
C THR A 105 -8.24 2.86 14.97
N SER A 106 -6.95 2.71 14.62
CA SER A 106 -6.25 1.42 14.66
C SER A 106 -5.08 1.44 15.62
N LYS A 107 -4.95 0.35 16.40
CA LYS A 107 -3.77 0.07 17.24
C LYS A 107 -2.56 -0.40 16.44
N TYR A 108 -2.79 -0.97 15.25
CA TYR A 108 -1.76 -1.58 14.40
C TYR A 108 -1.67 -0.88 13.03
N SER A 109 -0.55 -1.04 12.33
CA SER A 109 -0.42 -0.62 10.93
C SER A 109 -1.23 -1.52 9.98
N GLU A 110 -1.52 -2.75 10.39
CA GLU A 110 -2.25 -3.73 9.60
C GLU A 110 -3.68 -3.86 10.12
N ILE A 111 -4.67 -3.75 9.24
CA ILE A 111 -6.08 -4.00 9.56
C ILE A 111 -6.77 -4.77 8.43
N ASN A 112 -7.79 -5.56 8.77
CA ASN A 112 -8.73 -6.05 7.76
C ASN A 112 -9.73 -4.94 7.48
N TRP A 113 -9.77 -4.48 6.23
CA TRP A 113 -10.72 -3.47 5.80
C TRP A 113 -11.93 -4.17 5.17
N GLU A 114 -13.08 -4.03 5.81
CA GLU A 114 -14.39 -4.46 5.31
C GLU A 114 -15.03 -3.36 4.44
N GLY A 115 -15.43 -3.73 3.23
CA GLY A 115 -16.16 -2.88 2.30
C GLY A 115 -17.66 -2.83 2.61
N ALA A 116 -18.38 -1.93 1.96
CA ALA A 116 -19.83 -1.78 2.18
C ALA A 116 -20.66 -3.03 1.82
N ASP A 117 -20.11 -3.93 1.02
CA ASP A 117 -20.72 -5.21 0.62
C ASP A 117 -20.32 -6.39 1.52
N GLY A 118 -19.55 -6.13 2.59
CA GLY A 118 -18.97 -7.16 3.46
C GLY A 118 -17.70 -7.81 2.90
N THR A 119 -17.19 -7.36 1.75
CA THR A 119 -15.91 -7.86 1.24
C THR A 119 -14.76 -7.39 2.13
N GLU A 120 -13.95 -8.32 2.62
CA GLU A 120 -12.75 -7.99 3.39
C GLU A 120 -11.47 -8.06 2.56
N ILE A 121 -10.54 -7.15 2.83
CA ILE A 121 -9.18 -7.20 2.29
C ILE A 121 -8.14 -6.86 3.36
N PHE A 122 -6.99 -7.53 3.31
CA PHE A 122 -5.84 -7.18 4.14
C PHE A 122 -5.32 -5.80 3.75
N SER A 123 -5.15 -4.92 4.73
CA SER A 123 -4.78 -3.54 4.45
C SER A 123 -3.64 -3.06 5.33
N ILE A 124 -2.78 -2.22 4.75
CA ILE A 124 -1.53 -1.73 5.30
C ILE A 124 -1.59 -0.21 5.34
N LEU A 125 -1.67 0.34 6.55
CA LEU A 125 -1.58 1.77 6.79
C LEU A 125 -0.11 2.17 6.88
N PHE A 126 0.28 3.20 6.13
CA PHE A 126 1.56 3.88 6.32
C PHE A 126 1.52 4.74 7.60
N ALA A 127 1.52 4.07 8.76
CA ALA A 127 1.39 4.67 10.08
C ALA A 127 2.42 5.76 10.38
N ASN A 128 3.63 5.63 9.84
CA ASN A 128 4.72 6.61 9.95
C ASN A 128 5.00 7.31 8.62
N TRP A 129 4.03 7.34 7.72
CA TRP A 129 4.14 7.81 6.34
C TRP A 129 5.02 6.90 5.45
N TYR A 130 4.85 7.01 4.13
CA TYR A 130 5.63 6.26 3.14
C TYR A 130 7.08 6.74 3.02
N SER A 131 7.48 7.75 3.80
CA SER A 131 8.84 8.30 3.82
C SER A 131 9.61 8.01 5.11
N ASN A 132 9.09 7.16 6.01
CA ASN A 132 9.71 6.82 7.30
C ASN A 132 11.17 6.33 7.17
N GLY A 133 11.45 5.58 6.10
CA GLY A 133 12.77 5.05 5.77
C GLY A 133 13.55 5.87 4.74
N ASN A 134 13.14 7.11 4.44
CA ASN A 134 13.87 7.92 3.47
C ASN A 134 15.22 8.40 4.05
N GLU A 135 16.27 8.43 3.22
CA GLU A 135 17.61 8.94 3.58
C GLU A 135 18.24 8.29 4.84
N ILE A 136 18.17 6.96 4.94
CA ILE A 136 18.81 6.22 6.04
C ILE A 136 20.32 6.56 6.07
N PRO A 137 20.86 7.05 7.21
CA PRO A 137 22.28 7.35 7.32
C PRO A 137 23.15 6.12 7.07
N VAL A 138 24.34 6.27 6.49
CA VAL A 138 25.28 5.14 6.28
C VAL A 138 26.17 4.84 7.50
N ASN A 139 26.14 5.71 8.50
CA ASN A 139 26.93 5.56 9.73
C ASN A 139 26.10 4.88 10.83
N ALA A 140 26.61 3.78 11.39
CA ALA A 140 25.92 2.96 12.39
C ALA A 140 25.36 3.76 13.60
N LYS A 141 26.13 4.73 14.14
CA LYS A 141 25.65 5.55 15.27
C LYS A 141 24.50 6.48 14.86
N ARG A 142 24.49 6.95 13.60
CA ARG A 142 23.41 7.78 13.06
C ARG A 142 22.19 6.93 12.67
N GLN A 143 22.39 5.70 12.18
CA GLN A 143 21.32 4.74 11.90
C GLN A 143 20.51 4.40 13.15
N PHE A 144 21.19 4.10 14.27
CA PHE A 144 20.52 3.80 15.53
C PHE A 144 19.61 4.95 15.99
N ARG A 145 20.10 6.19 15.91
CA ARG A 145 19.31 7.38 16.24
C ARG A 145 18.17 7.63 15.25
N PHE A 146 18.40 7.40 13.96
CA PHE A 146 17.38 7.52 12.92
C PHE A 146 16.23 6.54 13.16
N GLY A 147 16.56 5.28 13.48
CA GLY A 147 15.58 4.25 13.80
C GLY A 147 14.71 4.62 15.00
N ILE A 148 15.31 5.04 16.11
CA ILE A 148 14.55 5.47 17.30
C ILE A 148 13.60 6.62 17.01
N ARG A 149 13.99 7.56 16.13
CA ARG A 149 13.22 8.76 15.81
C ARG A 149 12.06 8.48 14.85
N ASN A 150 12.32 7.72 13.79
CA ASN A 150 11.39 7.59 12.64
C ASN A 150 10.59 6.29 12.65
N LEU A 151 11.02 5.30 13.44
CA LEU A 151 10.31 4.06 13.68
C LEU A 151 10.10 3.96 15.19
N PRO A 152 9.00 4.52 15.74
CA PRO A 152 8.62 4.24 17.11
C PRO A 152 8.29 2.74 17.22
N MET A 153 9.32 1.92 17.37
CA MET A 153 9.25 0.49 17.59
C MET A 153 8.63 0.29 18.96
N ARG A 154 7.31 0.14 19.00
CA ARG A 154 6.63 -0.54 20.11
C ARG A 154 5.97 -1.78 19.52
N ASN A 155 6.77 -2.86 19.52
CA ASN A 155 6.40 -4.27 19.36
C ASN A 155 5.57 -4.67 18.12
N VAL A 156 6.25 -4.90 16.99
CA VAL A 156 5.72 -5.71 15.86
C VAL A 156 6.07 -7.21 16.05
N MET A 157 6.38 -7.66 17.27
CA MET A 157 6.85 -9.03 17.54
C MET A 157 5.92 -9.79 18.49
N HIS A 158 4.62 -9.87 18.16
CA HIS A 158 3.67 -10.71 18.89
C HIS A 158 2.59 -11.34 18.02
N GLN A 159 3.00 -12.00 16.93
CA GLN A 159 2.25 -13.15 16.38
C GLN A 159 3.22 -14.29 16.05
N ARG A 160 3.72 -14.94 17.09
CA ARG A 160 3.97 -16.39 17.08
C ARG A 160 3.05 -16.97 18.16
N HIS A 161 2.44 -18.12 17.88
CA HIS A 161 1.33 -18.75 18.62
C HIS A 161 -0.02 -18.08 18.27
N THR A 162 -0.89 -18.64 17.43
CA THR A 162 -1.51 -19.96 17.54
C THR A 162 -1.91 -20.53 16.17
N PHE A 163 -1.25 -21.61 15.75
CA PHE A 163 -1.89 -22.67 14.96
C PHE A 163 -1.75 -23.93 15.80
N SER A 164 -2.86 -24.47 16.29
CA SER A 164 -2.99 -25.87 16.67
C SER A 164 -4.11 -26.47 15.84
#